data_AF-A0A6I2UJV3-F1
#
_entry.id   AF-A0A6I2UJV3-F1
#
_cell.length_a   1.000
_cell.length_b   1.000
_cell.length_c   1.000
_cell.angle_alpha   90.00
_cell.angle_beta   90.00
_cell.angle_gamma   90.00
#
_symmetry.space_group_name_H-M   'P 1'
#
loop_
_entity.id
_entity.type
_entity.pdbx_description
1 polymer ?
#
loop_
_entity_poly.entity_id
_entity_poly.type
_entity_poly.pdbx_seq_one_letter_code
_entity_poly.pdbx_strand_id
1 'polypeptide(L)'
;MAINITINKICLVKECCHRYDLPRSITCPEDAAQVAMDIFHLEQEAQEVLILISLNIKNMIMGVQEISRGSTSYSLVSPKEIFKTALLHNAEGIIMVHNHPSGDNTPSKPDIEVTKRISQAGNLLAIPLLDHIIVSDTGFLSIKEAQPIPQLFRSDGI
;
A
#
# COMPACT_ATOMS: atom_id res chain seq x y z
N MET A 1 -29.50 35.24 -7.76
CA MET A 1 -28.17 34.95 -8.31
C MET A 1 -28.17 33.50 -8.77
N ALA A 2 -27.92 33.22 -10.05
CA ALA A 2 -27.88 31.84 -10.55
C ALA A 2 -26.45 31.31 -10.46
N ILE A 3 -26.27 30.07 -10.00
CA ILE A 3 -24.98 29.36 -9.97
C ILE A 3 -25.09 28.08 -10.80
N ASN A 4 -23.99 27.65 -11.41
CA ASN A 4 -23.88 26.36 -12.08
C ASN A 4 -23.41 25.31 -11.07
N ILE A 5 -24.10 24.18 -11.00
CA ILE A 5 -23.73 23.03 -10.17
C ILE A 5 -23.45 21.84 -11.10
N THR A 6 -22.30 21.21 -10.91
CA THR A 6 -21.91 20.00 -11.65
C THR A 6 -22.35 18.75 -10.90
N ILE A 7 -23.05 17.84 -11.57
CA ILE A 7 -23.39 16.51 -11.06
C ILE A 7 -22.32 15.53 -11.54
N ASN A 8 -21.62 14.87 -10.60
CA ASN A 8 -20.50 13.99 -10.90
C ASN A 8 -20.81 12.54 -10.51
N LYS A 9 -20.32 11.57 -11.29
CA LYS A 9 -20.24 10.15 -10.93
C LYS A 9 -18.76 9.79 -10.75
N ILE A 10 -18.43 9.24 -9.59
CA ILE A 10 -17.09 8.68 -9.33
C ILE A 10 -17.12 7.19 -9.69
N CYS A 11 -16.15 6.72 -10.46
CA CYS A 11 -16.02 5.31 -10.81
C CYS A 11 -14.56 4.86 -10.85
N LEU A 12 -14.34 3.59 -10.52
CA LEU A 12 -13.08 2.89 -10.74
C LEU A 12 -13.01 2.44 -12.20
N VAL A 13 -11.90 2.73 -12.87
CA VAL A 13 -11.64 2.29 -14.25
C VAL A 13 -10.57 1.20 -14.19
N LYS A 14 -10.84 0.05 -14.81
CA LYS A 14 -9.86 -1.04 -14.96
C LYS A 14 -9.06 -0.78 -16.23
N GLU A 15 -7.77 -0.47 -16.10
CA GLU A 15 -6.92 -0.16 -17.25
C GLU A 15 -6.45 -1.42 -17.98
N CYS A 16 -5.90 -2.40 -17.25
CA CYS A 16 -5.44 -3.67 -17.80
C CYS A 16 -5.78 -4.85 -16.87
N CYS A 17 -5.78 -6.07 -17.43
CA CYS A 17 -5.93 -7.30 -16.68
C CYS A 17 -5.03 -8.36 -17.30
N HIS A 18 -4.02 -8.77 -16.54
CA HIS A 18 -3.09 -9.83 -16.92
C HIS A 18 -3.23 -11.00 -15.98
N ARG A 19 -2.86 -12.18 -16.46
CA ARG A 19 -2.80 -13.39 -15.64
C ARG A 19 -1.39 -13.50 -15.08
N TYR A 20 -1.28 -13.49 -13.76
CA TYR A 20 -0.05 -13.74 -13.02
C TYR A 20 -0.22 -15.04 -12.23
N ASP A 21 0.85 -15.82 -12.11
CA ASP A 21 0.89 -17.03 -11.29
C ASP A 21 1.22 -16.67 -9.83
N LEU A 22 0.37 -15.83 -9.24
CA LEU A 22 0.46 -15.33 -7.87
C LEU A 22 -0.53 -16.03 -6.93
N PRO A 23 -0.27 -16.06 -5.61
CA PRO A 23 -1.21 -16.59 -4.64
C PRO A 23 -2.55 -15.83 -4.70
N ARG A 24 -3.66 -16.58 -4.60
CA ARG A 24 -5.03 -16.01 -4.63
C ARG A 24 -5.36 -15.14 -3.42
N SER A 25 -4.66 -15.35 -2.31
CA SER A 25 -4.84 -14.65 -1.05
C SER A 25 -3.47 -14.38 -0.43
N ILE A 26 -3.31 -13.21 0.18
CA ILE A 26 -2.11 -12.86 0.93
C ILE A 26 -2.20 -13.49 2.32
N THR A 27 -1.25 -14.38 2.62
CA THR A 27 -1.18 -15.11 3.89
C THR A 27 0.08 -14.79 4.68
N CYS A 28 1.14 -14.35 4.01
CA CYS A 28 2.40 -13.91 4.60
C CYS A 28 2.98 -12.69 3.85
N PRO A 29 3.97 -11.99 4.43
CA PRO A 29 4.63 -10.85 3.79
C PRO A 29 5.24 -11.16 2.41
N GLU A 30 5.78 -12.37 2.23
CA GLU A 30 6.36 -12.83 0.97
C GLU A 30 5.34 -12.76 -0.18
N ASP A 31 4.07 -13.12 0.07
CA ASP A 31 3.01 -13.07 -0.93
C ASP A 31 2.82 -11.63 -1.45
N ALA A 32 2.87 -10.64 -0.55
CA ALA A 32 2.73 -9.23 -0.90
C ALA A 32 3.96 -8.67 -1.61
N ALA A 33 5.16 -9.08 -1.20
CA ALA A 33 6.40 -8.73 -1.88
C ALA A 33 6.40 -9.27 -3.32
N GLN A 34 5.98 -10.53 -3.51
CA GLN A 34 5.93 -11.16 -4.83
C GLN A 34 4.96 -10.43 -5.78
N VAL A 35 3.80 -9.98 -5.27
CA VAL A 35 2.87 -9.15 -6.05
C VAL A 35 3.54 -7.86 -6.56
N ALA A 36 4.32 -7.21 -5.71
CA ALA A 36 5.02 -5.98 -6.08
C ALA A 36 6.12 -6.23 -7.13
N MET A 37 6.90 -7.29 -6.97
CA MET A 37 8.00 -7.65 -7.87
C MET A 37 7.49 -8.15 -9.24
N ASP A 38 6.45 -8.98 -9.26
CA ASP A 38 5.96 -9.58 -10.51
C ASP A 38 5.14 -8.63 -11.37
N ILE A 39 4.36 -7.74 -10.74
CA ILE A 39 3.43 -6.85 -11.47
C ILE A 39 4.10 -5.53 -11.84
N PHE A 40 4.93 -4.99 -10.95
CA PHE A 40 5.49 -3.64 -11.10
C PHE A 40 7.02 -3.63 -11.19
N HIS A 41 7.69 -4.78 -11.00
CA HIS A 41 9.16 -4.87 -11.01
C HIS A 41 9.82 -3.85 -10.08
N LEU A 42 9.21 -3.66 -8.89
CA LEU A 42 9.60 -2.62 -7.93
C LEU A 42 11.09 -2.70 -7.56
N GLU A 43 11.66 -3.89 -7.48
CA GLU A 43 13.07 -4.13 -7.16
C GLU A 43 14.04 -3.60 -8.24
N GLN A 44 13.54 -3.37 -9.46
CA GLN A 44 14.32 -2.85 -10.60
C GLN A 44 14.10 -1.35 -10.81
N GLU A 45 13.18 -0.74 -10.06
CA GLU A 45 12.85 0.67 -10.22
C GLU A 45 13.98 1.56 -9.67
N ALA A 46 14.47 2.48 -10.52
CA ALA A 46 15.55 3.41 -10.16
C ALA A 46 15.09 4.55 -9.23
N GLN A 47 13.78 4.68 -9.02
CA GLN A 47 13.16 5.66 -8.14
C GLN A 47 12.35 4.92 -7.07
N GLU A 48 12.15 5.56 -5.93
CA GLU A 48 11.18 5.07 -4.94
C GLU A 48 9.77 5.18 -5.52
N VAL A 49 9.06 4.04 -5.48
CA VAL A 49 7.69 3.83 -5.94
C VAL A 49 6.92 3.22 -4.78
N LEU A 50 5.78 3.81 -4.43
CA LEU A 50 4.85 3.27 -3.46
C LEU A 50 3.62 2.72 -4.19
N ILE A 51 3.31 1.45 -3.96
CA ILE A 51 2.09 0.81 -4.43
C ILE A 51 1.18 0.46 -3.25
N LEU A 52 -0.11 0.28 -3.57
CA LEU A 52 -1.14 -0.17 -2.65
C LEU A 52 -1.75 -1.47 -3.15
N ILE A 53 -1.78 -2.49 -2.30
CA ILE A 53 -2.53 -3.73 -2.52
C ILE A 53 -3.82 -3.63 -1.71
N SER A 54 -4.96 -3.68 -2.39
CA SER A 54 -6.29 -3.67 -1.77
C SER A 54 -6.84 -5.07 -1.63
N LEU A 55 -7.31 -5.41 -0.44
CA LEU A 55 -7.74 -6.76 -0.07
C LEU A 55 -9.21 -6.78 0.37
N ASN A 56 -9.88 -7.91 0.21
CA ASN A 56 -11.19 -8.16 0.84
C ASN A 56 -11.06 -8.89 2.18
N ILE A 57 -12.18 -9.19 2.85
CA ILE A 57 -12.25 -9.89 4.14
C ILE A 57 -11.56 -11.28 4.18
N LYS A 58 -11.23 -11.86 3.02
CA LYS A 58 -10.52 -13.15 2.90
C LYS A 58 -9.05 -12.96 2.47
N ASN A 59 -8.53 -11.74 2.59
CA ASN A 59 -7.20 -11.33 2.11
C ASN A 59 -6.98 -11.61 0.62
N MET A 60 -8.03 -11.67 -0.20
CA MET A 60 -7.88 -11.81 -1.65
C MET A 60 -7.68 -10.44 -2.29
N ILE A 61 -6.78 -10.37 -3.27
CA ILE A 61 -6.44 -9.13 -3.99
C ILE A 61 -7.65 -8.67 -4.80
N MET A 62 -8.11 -7.45 -4.52
CA MET A 62 -9.16 -6.77 -5.26
C MET A 62 -8.61 -5.86 -6.37
N GLY A 63 -7.42 -5.33 -6.15
CA GLY A 63 -6.72 -4.44 -7.06
C GLY A 63 -5.38 -4.01 -6.50
N VAL A 64 -4.50 -3.58 -7.40
CA VAL A 64 -3.20 -3.01 -7.09
C VAL A 64 -3.05 -1.68 -7.82
N GLN A 65 -2.40 -0.69 -7.21
CA GLN A 65 -2.20 0.60 -7.84
C GLN A 65 -0.92 1.28 -7.34
N GLU A 66 -0.18 1.89 -8.26
CA GLU A 66 0.87 2.85 -7.93
C GLU A 66 0.27 4.14 -7.37
N ILE A 67 0.68 4.51 -6.16
CA ILE A 67 0.21 5.71 -5.45
C ILE A 67 1.19 6.87 -5.63
N SER A 68 2.48 6.58 -5.68
CA SER A 68 3.52 7.61 -5.76
C SER A 68 4.77 7.08 -6.44
N ARG A 69 5.49 7.97 -7.12
CA ARG A 69 6.78 7.73 -7.79
C ARG A 69 7.65 8.97 -7.73
N GLY A 70 8.94 8.78 -7.43
CA GLY A 70 9.96 9.80 -7.68
C GLY A 70 10.12 10.89 -6.63
N SER A 71 9.55 10.73 -5.43
CA SER A 71 9.93 11.59 -4.30
C SER A 71 11.01 10.90 -3.48
N THR A 72 12.09 11.59 -3.14
CA THR A 72 13.10 11.14 -2.16
C THR A 72 12.53 10.98 -0.73
N SER A 73 11.21 11.17 -0.58
CA SER A 73 10.49 10.97 0.67
C SER A 73 8.99 10.84 0.37
N TYR A 74 8.50 9.60 0.27
CA TYR A 74 7.06 9.27 0.28
C TYR A 74 6.35 9.69 1.59
N SER A 75 7.04 10.35 2.54
CA SER A 75 6.41 11.09 3.66
C SER A 75 5.33 12.07 3.21
N LEU A 76 5.37 12.51 1.96
CA LEU A 76 4.36 13.38 1.34
C LEU A 76 3.07 12.66 0.96
N VAL A 77 3.06 11.32 0.88
CA VAL A 77 1.86 10.55 0.50
C VAL A 77 0.80 10.71 1.58
N SER A 78 -0.26 11.41 1.22
CA SER A 78 -1.34 11.72 2.16
C SER A 78 -2.26 10.51 2.34
N PRO A 79 -2.80 10.27 3.55
CA PRO A 79 -3.85 9.26 3.75
C PRO A 79 -5.01 9.40 2.76
N LYS A 80 -5.33 10.63 2.32
CA LYS A 80 -6.39 10.90 1.35
C LYS A 80 -6.19 10.14 0.03
N GLU A 81 -4.94 9.99 -0.43
CA GLU A 81 -4.61 9.37 -1.71
C GLU A 81 -4.74 7.86 -1.60
N ILE A 82 -4.15 7.28 -0.54
CA ILE A 82 -4.23 5.85 -0.23
C ILE A 82 -5.70 5.41 -0.04
N PHE A 83 -6.45 6.12 0.81
CA PHE A 83 -7.81 5.69 1.13
C PHE A 83 -8.82 6.00 0.02
N LYS A 84 -8.56 6.98 -0.85
CA LYS A 84 -9.34 7.14 -2.08
C LYS A 84 -9.27 5.88 -2.93
N THR A 85 -8.06 5.33 -3.13
CA THR A 85 -7.87 4.07 -3.86
C THR A 85 -8.53 2.89 -3.14
N ALA A 86 -8.28 2.74 -1.84
CA ALA A 86 -8.86 1.65 -1.05
C ALA A 86 -10.40 1.65 -1.11
N LEU A 87 -11.03 2.82 -0.96
CA LEU A 87 -12.49 2.98 -1.05
C LEU A 87 -13.02 2.66 -2.45
N LEU A 88 -12.33 3.08 -3.51
CA LEU A 88 -12.74 2.76 -4.88
C LEU A 88 -12.60 1.26 -5.21
N HIS A 89 -11.65 0.58 -4.57
CA HIS A 89 -11.54 -0.88 -4.63
C HIS A 89 -12.56 -1.61 -3.74
N ASN A 90 -13.29 -0.92 -2.85
CA ASN A 90 -14.08 -1.52 -1.77
C ASN A 90 -13.23 -2.44 -0.88
N ALA A 91 -12.03 -1.97 -0.52
CA ALA A 91 -11.08 -2.72 0.29
C ALA A 91 -11.57 -2.87 1.74
N GLU A 92 -11.31 -4.04 2.31
CA GLU A 92 -11.53 -4.40 3.71
C GLU A 92 -10.21 -4.39 4.50
N GLY A 93 -9.10 -4.19 3.79
CA GLY A 93 -7.75 -4.06 4.33
C GLY A 93 -6.79 -3.68 3.21
N ILE A 94 -5.67 -3.07 3.58
CA ILE A 94 -4.64 -2.64 2.64
C ILE A 94 -3.25 -3.09 3.07
N ILE A 95 -2.37 -3.29 2.08
CA ILE A 95 -0.92 -3.43 2.28
C ILE A 95 -0.23 -2.36 1.45
N MET A 96 0.70 -1.65 2.06
CA MET A 96 1.60 -0.74 1.37
C MET A 96 2.86 -1.49 0.98
N VAL A 97 3.40 -1.25 -0.21
CA VAL A 97 4.70 -1.76 -0.62
C VAL A 97 5.49 -0.66 -1.32
N HIS A 98 6.72 -0.42 -0.90
CA HIS A 98 7.63 0.46 -1.63
C HIS A 98 9.01 -0.15 -1.81
N ASN A 99 9.76 0.33 -2.80
CA ASN A 99 11.12 -0.12 -3.04
C ASN A 99 12.16 0.84 -2.45
N HIS A 100 13.31 0.29 -2.04
CA HIS A 100 14.54 1.05 -1.77
C HIS A 100 15.56 0.76 -2.89
N PRO A 101 15.76 1.68 -3.85
CA PRO A 101 16.75 1.51 -4.92
C PRO A 101 18.21 1.39 -4.41
N SER A 102 18.46 1.74 -3.15
CA SER A 102 19.77 1.64 -2.50
C SER A 102 20.19 0.21 -2.15
N GLY A 103 19.24 -0.74 -2.15
CA GLY A 103 19.45 -2.13 -1.74
C GLY A 103 19.23 -2.39 -0.24
N ASP A 104 19.30 -1.37 0.61
CA ASP A 104 19.09 -1.51 2.07
C ASP A 104 17.60 -1.48 2.42
N ASN A 105 17.07 -2.60 2.92
CA ASN A 105 15.65 -2.73 3.32
C ASN A 105 15.33 -2.19 4.72
N THR A 106 16.29 -1.55 5.39
CA THR A 106 16.06 -0.94 6.71
C THR A 106 15.06 0.20 6.61
N PRO A 107 13.94 0.20 7.38
CA PRO A 107 12.97 1.28 7.33
C PRO A 107 13.59 2.59 7.83
N SER A 108 13.46 3.63 7.01
CA SER A 108 13.82 4.99 7.38
C SER A 108 12.83 5.60 8.37
N LYS A 109 13.18 6.73 8.99
CA LYS A 109 12.23 7.47 9.85
C LYS A 109 10.95 7.89 9.09
N PRO A 110 11.04 8.43 7.86
CA PRO A 110 9.88 8.66 7.00
C PRO A 110 8.97 7.45 6.81
N ASP A 111 9.54 6.26 6.60
CA ASP A 111 8.77 5.01 6.43
C ASP A 111 7.90 4.73 7.66
N ILE A 112 8.50 4.85 8.84
CA ILE A 112 7.82 4.59 10.11
C ILE A 112 6.72 5.63 10.34
N GLU A 113 6.98 6.90 10.03
CA GLU A 113 6.01 7.98 10.20
C GLU A 113 4.81 7.83 9.26
N VAL A 114 5.04 7.52 7.98
CA VAL A 114 3.95 7.29 7.03
C VAL A 114 3.16 6.03 7.43
N THR A 115 3.84 4.95 7.80
CA THR A 115 3.19 3.71 8.31
C THR A 115 2.24 4.01 9.46
N LYS A 116 2.72 4.77 10.45
CA LYS A 116 1.92 5.13 11.62
C LYS A 116 0.70 5.97 11.23
N ARG A 117 0.89 6.98 10.39
CA ARG A 117 -0.19 7.87 9.95
C ARG A 117 -1.26 7.11 9.15
N ILE A 118 -0.84 6.20 8.28
CA ILE A 118 -1.76 5.39 7.47
C ILE A 118 -2.47 4.34 8.32
N SER A 119 -1.77 3.67 9.24
CA SER A 119 -2.40 2.73 10.18
C SER A 119 -3.50 3.41 11.01
N GLN A 120 -3.20 4.58 11.59
CA GLN A 120 -4.19 5.36 12.36
C GLN A 120 -5.41 5.75 11.52
N ALA A 121 -5.20 6.22 10.29
CA ALA A 121 -6.29 6.56 9.38
C ALA A 121 -7.10 5.33 8.95
N GLY A 122 -6.44 4.19 8.73
CA GLY A 122 -7.08 2.93 8.38
C GLY A 122 -7.98 2.40 9.49
N ASN A 123 -7.52 2.47 10.73
CA ASN A 123 -8.34 2.12 11.89
C ASN A 123 -9.58 3.03 11.99
N LEU A 124 -9.43 4.34 11.77
CA LEU A 124 -10.56 5.28 11.78
C LEU A 124 -11.58 4.99 10.66
N LEU A 125 -11.12 4.56 9.49
CA LEU A 125 -11.95 4.28 8.33
C LEU A 125 -12.45 2.83 8.27
N ALA A 126 -12.10 1.99 9.25
CA ALA A 126 -12.34 0.54 9.25
C ALA A 126 -11.75 -0.19 8.02
N ILE A 127 -10.61 0.30 7.52
CA ILE A 127 -9.80 -0.32 6.46
C ILE A 127 -8.35 -0.40 6.98
N PRO A 128 -8.01 -1.42 7.80
CA PRO A 128 -6.72 -1.48 8.47
C PRO A 128 -5.55 -1.65 7.49
N LEU A 129 -4.42 -1.04 7.84
CA LEU A 129 -3.13 -1.34 7.23
C LEU A 129 -2.63 -2.67 7.80
N LEU A 130 -2.61 -3.72 6.99
CA LEU A 130 -2.27 -5.07 7.43
C LEU A 130 -0.76 -5.32 7.47
N ASP A 131 0.00 -4.64 6.62
CA ASP A 131 1.46 -4.60 6.60
C ASP A 131 1.97 -3.42 5.77
N HIS A 132 3.26 -3.09 5.93
CA HIS A 132 4.03 -2.22 5.06
C HIS A 132 5.33 -2.94 4.69
N ILE A 133 5.48 -3.28 3.42
CA ILE A 133 6.60 -4.05 2.88
C ILE A 133 7.60 -3.12 2.19
N ILE A 134 8.88 -3.32 2.47
CA ILE A 134 9.99 -2.70 1.75
C ILE A 134 10.62 -3.76 0.86
N VAL A 135 10.81 -3.48 -0.43
CA VAL A 135 11.49 -4.39 -1.37
C VAL A 135 12.76 -3.77 -1.92
N SER A 136 13.74 -4.61 -2.24
CA SER A 136 14.96 -4.23 -2.95
C SER A 136 15.49 -5.42 -3.75
N ASP A 137 16.59 -5.20 -4.46
CA ASP A 137 17.32 -6.25 -5.19
C ASP A 137 17.89 -7.35 -4.26
N THR A 138 18.03 -7.08 -2.96
CA THR A 138 18.55 -8.04 -1.97
C THR A 138 17.45 -8.80 -1.21
N GLY A 139 16.18 -8.47 -1.41
CA GLY A 139 15.05 -9.14 -0.77
C GLY A 139 13.96 -8.16 -0.33
N PHE A 140 13.26 -8.49 0.75
CA PHE A 140 12.21 -7.62 1.31
C PHE A 140 12.24 -7.61 2.85
N LEU A 141 11.54 -6.64 3.43
CA LEU A 141 11.31 -6.52 4.87
C LEU A 141 9.84 -6.17 5.15
N SER A 142 9.22 -6.88 6.09
CA SER A 142 7.94 -6.49 6.68
C SER A 142 8.17 -5.56 7.87
N ILE A 143 7.64 -4.34 7.82
CA ILE A 143 7.71 -3.40 8.96
C ILE A 143 6.89 -3.93 10.14
N LYS A 144 5.82 -4.71 9.88
CA LYS A 144 5.02 -5.32 10.94
C LYS A 144 5.79 -6.37 11.74
N GLU A 145 6.60 -7.17 11.08
CA GLU A 145 7.41 -8.22 11.72
C GLU A 145 8.72 -7.67 12.30
N ALA A 146 9.20 -6.54 11.79
CA ALA A 146 10.41 -5.88 12.27
C ALA A 146 10.25 -5.31 13.70
N GLN A 147 11.14 -5.71 14.62
CA GLN A 147 11.26 -5.11 15.94
C GLN A 147 12.02 -3.77 15.85
N PRO A 148 11.63 -2.70 16.57
CA PRO A 148 10.67 -2.61 17.68
C PRO A 148 9.29 -1.98 17.32
N ILE A 149 8.86 -2.08 16.05
CA ILE A 149 7.66 -1.39 15.54
C ILE A 149 6.30 -2.19 15.64
N PRO A 150 6.16 -3.39 16.28
CA PRO A 150 4.91 -4.17 16.23
C PRO A 150 3.62 -3.48 16.69
N GLN A 151 3.71 -2.42 17.50
CA GLN A 151 2.55 -1.73 18.06
C GLN A 151 1.75 -0.94 17.00
N LEU A 152 2.34 -0.63 15.84
CA LEU A 152 1.66 0.16 14.80
C LEU A 152 0.50 -0.58 14.13
N PHE A 153 0.46 -1.91 14.18
CA PHE A 153 -0.50 -2.73 13.43
C PHE A 153 -1.61 -3.32 14.32
N ARG A 154 -1.69 -2.90 15.59
CA ARG A 154 -2.73 -3.38 16.52
C ARG A 154 -3.98 -2.50 16.43
N SER A 155 -5.13 -3.15 16.36
CA SER A 155 -6.46 -2.54 16.40
C SER A 155 -6.92 -2.14 17.81
N ASP A 156 -6.13 -2.44 18.84
CA ASP A 156 -6.51 -2.28 20.24
C ASP A 156 -6.44 -0.80 20.67
N GLY A 157 -7.48 -0.03 20.34
CA GLY A 157 -7.57 1.39 20.65
C GLY A 157 -8.97 2.01 20.59
N ILE A 158 -10.03 1.20 20.44
CA ILE A 158 -11.42 1.52 20.77
C ILE A 158 -12.03 0.26 21.42
#